data_AF-A0A925LXG0-F1
#
_entry.id   AF-A0A925LXG0-F1
#
_cell.length_a   1.000
_cell.length_b   1.000
_cell.length_c   1.000
_cell.angle_alpha   90.00
_cell.angle_beta   90.00
_cell.angle_gamma   90.00
#
_symmetry.space_group_name_H-M   'P 1'
#
loop_
_entity.id
_entity.type
_entity.pdbx_description
1 polymer ?
#
loop_
_entity_poly.entity_id
_entity_poly.type
_entity_poly.pdbx_seq_one_letter_code
_entity_poly.pdbx_strand_id
1 'polypeptide(L)'
;MAPTTLNPGDVAIVGFRSGAPDGLAFVTFKDLDAGTMLGFTDASYQQPGTPGSWRGSENFAVWTAATAIPAGTIVVLSFPNSPTPSTSDSGSVSGALNGLSGSGDQIFVYQRNDGTVATTSPFTAAATQTTWNAANGGALLFGINVASTGGFIASGTTNLNSTNTSYLPDAGSGAGALTLGTTALNITGAGIVANAQYNGPRSGLSSSAFQAQILNQNNWVAVDATTGALDSTDLTFSAGGGLPAVNLAVSAVTASEAGQTVITVTATASSAVTGDQTVTVGATGTGITVGDYTLSAGTITIPNGATTGSVTFTVVDDATAEGTETALLTISNPSTGIALGGTTSQSIAIADNDSAQSGVLQKVGGFTSANGAEIPAFDPGSDRLFTVAGSTIEILSVSNTGALTLAGSLTPGFTPSAGTNVIPNSVAVKNGIVAVAYAVVDATTNAQQTGRVSFYNAADGTFLNSVAVGFLPDMLTFTPDGTKVLVANEGEP
;
A
#
# COMPACT_ATOMS: atom_id res chain seq x y z
N MET A 1 23.91 -7.07 4.45
CA MET A 1 22.49 -7.26 4.81
C MET A 1 22.25 -6.54 6.12
N ALA A 2 21.05 -6.04 6.37
CA ALA A 2 20.73 -5.46 7.67
C ALA A 2 20.62 -6.58 8.72
N PRO A 3 20.96 -6.33 10.00
CA PRO A 3 20.70 -7.28 11.08
C PRO A 3 19.23 -7.72 11.13
N THR A 4 18.97 -8.99 11.44
CA THR A 4 17.60 -9.51 11.52
C THR A 4 16.87 -8.90 12.72
N THR A 5 15.65 -8.39 12.53
CA THR A 5 14.77 -7.96 13.64
C THR A 5 14.08 -9.17 14.28
N LEU A 6 14.09 -9.25 15.61
CA LEU A 6 13.62 -10.37 16.41
C LEU A 6 12.48 -9.97 17.34
N ASN A 7 11.61 -10.93 17.63
CA ASN A 7 10.49 -10.82 18.55
C ASN A 7 10.64 -11.79 19.74
N PRO A 8 9.91 -11.57 20.85
CA PRO A 8 9.83 -12.55 21.93
C PRO A 8 9.52 -13.97 21.41
N GLY A 9 10.32 -14.95 21.83
CA GLY A 9 10.23 -16.34 21.39
C GLY A 9 11.09 -16.71 20.17
N ASP A 10 11.64 -15.75 19.42
CA ASP A 10 12.54 -16.04 18.29
C ASP A 10 13.88 -16.65 18.74
N VAL A 11 14.22 -16.55 20.02
CA VAL A 11 15.41 -17.14 20.63
C VAL A 11 15.01 -17.76 21.96
N ALA A 12 15.62 -18.90 22.33
CA ALA A 12 15.46 -19.47 23.68
C ALA A 12 16.79 -20.00 24.21
N ILE A 13 16.97 -19.93 25.54
CA ILE A 13 18.09 -20.59 26.21
C ILE A 13 17.76 -22.08 26.33
N VAL A 14 18.70 -22.93 25.95
CA VAL A 14 18.59 -24.40 25.93
C VAL A 14 19.67 -25.07 26.77
N GLY A 15 20.56 -24.31 27.38
CA GLY A 15 21.52 -24.81 28.34
C GLY A 15 22.23 -23.70 29.09
N PHE A 16 22.64 -23.98 30.31
CA PHE A 16 23.48 -23.10 31.12
C PHE A 16 24.36 -23.93 32.05
N ARG A 17 25.52 -23.38 32.38
CA ARG A 17 26.43 -23.94 33.37
C ARG A 17 26.98 -22.83 34.27
N SER A 18 27.03 -23.14 35.55
CA SER A 18 27.73 -22.35 36.56
C SER A 18 28.91 -23.15 37.12
N GLY A 19 30.08 -22.55 37.15
CA GLY A 19 31.37 -23.15 37.44
C GLY A 19 32.33 -22.88 36.29
N ALA A 20 33.60 -22.59 36.58
CA ALA A 20 34.54 -22.13 35.56
C ALA A 20 34.89 -23.22 34.51
N PRO A 21 34.71 -22.97 33.20
CA PRO A 21 34.09 -21.78 32.60
C PRO A 21 32.56 -21.80 32.67
N ASP A 22 31.96 -20.67 33.06
CA ASP A 22 30.51 -20.50 32.97
C ASP A 22 30.10 -20.59 31.49
N GLY A 23 28.81 -20.81 31.20
CA GLY A 23 28.40 -20.93 29.81
C GLY A 23 26.91 -20.97 29.60
N LEU A 24 26.54 -20.70 28.35
CA LEU A 24 25.16 -20.70 27.88
C LEU A 24 25.08 -21.39 26.53
N ALA A 25 23.95 -22.04 26.26
CA ALA A 25 23.56 -22.48 24.94
C ALA A 25 22.21 -21.86 24.62
N PHE A 26 22.08 -21.26 23.45
CA PHE A 26 20.80 -20.74 22.96
C PHE A 26 20.49 -21.28 21.58
N VAL A 27 19.21 -21.40 21.27
CA VAL A 27 18.72 -21.75 19.94
C VAL A 27 18.00 -20.56 19.32
N THR A 28 18.14 -20.40 18.01
CA THR A 28 17.32 -19.45 17.24
C THR A 28 16.17 -20.17 16.53
N PHE A 29 14.98 -19.58 16.53
CA PHE A 29 13.80 -20.05 15.80
C PHE A 29 13.55 -19.26 14.51
N LYS A 30 14.45 -18.33 14.20
CA LYS A 30 14.45 -17.51 13.01
C LYS A 30 15.85 -17.47 12.40
N ASP A 31 15.95 -17.36 11.09
CA ASP A 31 17.25 -17.16 10.44
C ASP A 31 17.82 -15.81 10.90
N LEU A 32 19.08 -15.82 11.34
CA LEU A 32 19.81 -14.62 11.75
C LEU A 32 20.78 -14.24 10.65
N ASP A 33 20.71 -13.01 10.20
CA ASP A 33 21.65 -12.44 9.25
C ASP A 33 22.97 -12.11 9.96
N ALA A 34 24.08 -12.14 9.21
CA ALA A 34 25.38 -11.71 9.72
C ALA A 34 25.30 -10.28 10.27
N GLY A 35 25.90 -10.06 11.44
CA GLY A 35 25.83 -8.81 12.20
C GLY A 35 24.65 -8.71 13.17
N THR A 36 23.75 -9.70 13.23
CA THR A 36 22.72 -9.75 14.29
C THR A 36 23.37 -9.91 15.67
N MET A 37 22.93 -9.08 16.63
CA MET A 37 23.54 -9.00 17.96
C MET A 37 22.54 -9.38 19.06
N LEU A 38 22.97 -10.29 19.93
CA LEU A 38 22.22 -10.71 21.11
C LEU A 38 22.99 -10.33 22.37
N GLY A 39 22.31 -9.65 23.29
CA GLY A 39 22.84 -9.39 24.62
C GLY A 39 22.33 -10.42 25.62
N PHE A 40 23.17 -10.72 26.60
CA PHE A 40 22.88 -11.62 27.71
C PHE A 40 23.27 -10.95 29.02
N THR A 41 22.48 -11.22 30.04
CA THR A 41 22.65 -10.63 31.36
C THR A 41 22.05 -11.52 32.43
N ASP A 42 22.74 -11.63 33.56
CA ASP A 42 22.27 -12.26 34.78
C ASP A 42 21.68 -11.25 35.78
N ALA A 43 21.46 -10.00 35.34
CA ALA A 43 20.92 -8.94 36.17
C ALA A 43 19.46 -9.20 36.53
N SER A 44 19.13 -8.92 37.80
CA SER A 44 17.75 -8.94 38.26
C SER A 44 16.93 -7.83 37.58
N TYR A 45 15.65 -8.08 37.29
CA TYR A 45 14.71 -7.08 36.80
C TYR A 45 13.76 -6.63 37.93
N GLN A 46 13.71 -5.32 38.16
CA GLN A 46 12.84 -4.68 39.14
C GLN A 46 11.96 -3.65 38.45
N GLN A 47 10.65 -3.72 38.71
CA GLN A 47 9.70 -2.84 38.05
C GLN A 47 9.86 -1.38 38.50
N PRO A 48 9.51 -0.42 37.63
CA PRO A 48 9.40 0.97 38.02
C PRO A 48 8.50 1.16 39.25
N GLY A 49 8.98 1.87 40.26
CA GLY A 49 8.23 2.18 41.48
C GLY A 49 8.22 1.11 42.59
N THR A 50 8.87 -0.05 42.41
CA THR A 50 8.95 -1.10 43.43
C THR A 50 10.37 -1.23 44.02
N PRO A 51 10.66 -0.68 45.22
CA PRO A 51 12.00 -0.76 45.81
C PRO A 51 12.39 -2.20 46.19
N GLY A 52 13.61 -2.61 45.83
CA GLY A 52 14.21 -3.90 46.22
C GLY A 52 15.69 -3.78 46.57
N SER A 53 16.27 -4.84 47.17
CA SER A 53 17.73 -4.92 47.36
C SER A 53 18.40 -5.12 46.02
N TRP A 54 19.34 -4.24 45.69
CA TRP A 54 20.14 -4.30 44.47
C TRP A 54 21.17 -5.44 44.55
N ARG A 55 21.34 -6.20 43.46
CA ARG A 55 22.57 -6.94 43.17
C ARG A 55 23.45 -5.96 42.38
N GLY A 56 24.71 -5.79 42.77
CA GLY A 56 25.58 -4.73 42.25
C GLY A 56 26.90 -5.21 41.67
N SER A 57 26.88 -6.37 41.01
CA SER A 57 28.06 -7.00 40.41
C SER A 57 27.69 -7.93 39.26
N GLU A 58 26.60 -7.63 38.55
CA GLU A 58 26.09 -8.45 37.45
C GLU A 58 26.84 -8.18 36.17
N ASN A 59 26.87 -9.22 35.36
CA ASN A 59 27.76 -9.32 34.23
C ASN A 59 26.95 -9.25 32.94
N PHE A 60 27.63 -8.88 31.87
CA PHE A 60 27.02 -8.63 30.58
C PHE A 60 27.90 -9.22 29.50
N ALA A 61 27.27 -9.95 28.59
CA ALA A 61 27.89 -10.46 27.39
C ALA A 61 27.08 -10.08 26.16
N VAL A 62 27.78 -9.86 25.06
CA VAL A 62 27.18 -9.52 23.77
C VAL A 62 27.74 -10.49 22.76
N TRP A 63 26.87 -11.28 22.15
CA TRP A 63 27.19 -12.15 21.05
C TRP A 63 26.83 -11.49 19.72
N THR A 64 27.66 -11.70 18.69
CA THR A 64 27.44 -11.21 17.33
C THR A 64 27.53 -12.36 16.33
N ALA A 65 26.52 -12.50 15.49
CA ALA A 65 26.53 -13.43 14.37
C ALA A 65 27.61 -13.02 13.35
N ALA A 66 28.70 -13.77 13.24
CA ALA A 66 29.77 -13.47 12.28
C ALA A 66 29.35 -13.77 10.83
N THR A 67 28.48 -14.77 10.66
CA THR A 67 27.85 -15.19 9.41
C THR A 67 26.36 -15.37 9.63
N ALA A 68 25.60 -15.64 8.55
CA ALA A 68 24.20 -16.03 8.72
C ALA A 68 24.09 -17.33 9.54
N ILE A 69 23.13 -17.37 10.46
CA ILE A 69 22.83 -18.51 11.35
C ILE A 69 21.40 -18.99 11.05
N PRO A 70 21.22 -20.19 10.51
CA PRO A 70 19.89 -20.73 10.24
C PRO A 70 19.05 -20.93 11.50
N ALA A 71 17.74 -20.85 11.35
CA ALA A 71 16.77 -21.26 12.36
C ALA A 71 16.99 -22.75 12.72
N GLY A 72 16.94 -23.06 14.02
CA GLY A 72 17.23 -24.37 14.59
C GLY A 72 18.68 -24.52 15.08
N THR A 73 19.59 -23.63 14.67
CA THR A 73 20.98 -23.69 15.12
C THR A 73 21.11 -23.36 16.61
N ILE A 74 21.87 -24.19 17.32
CA ILE A 74 22.28 -23.96 18.70
C ILE A 74 23.67 -23.34 18.70
N VAL A 75 23.82 -22.25 19.45
CA VAL A 75 25.09 -21.56 19.66
C VAL A 75 25.50 -21.71 21.12
N VAL A 76 26.74 -22.14 21.35
CA VAL A 76 27.32 -22.33 22.68
C VAL A 76 28.34 -21.25 22.99
N LEU A 77 28.08 -20.54 24.08
CA LEU A 77 28.94 -19.51 24.66
C LEU A 77 29.70 -20.09 25.87
N SER A 78 30.98 -19.74 25.96
CA SER A 78 31.86 -20.10 27.08
C SER A 78 32.47 -18.86 27.69
N PHE A 79 32.38 -18.74 29.01
CA PHE A 79 32.80 -17.59 29.82
C PHE A 79 33.84 -18.06 30.86
N PRO A 80 35.11 -18.19 30.47
CA PRO A 80 36.19 -18.54 31.39
C PRO A 80 36.57 -17.36 32.28
N ASN A 81 37.24 -17.68 33.40
CA ASN A 81 37.79 -16.64 34.28
C ASN A 81 38.85 -15.80 33.55
N SER A 82 38.87 -14.50 33.87
CA SER A 82 39.91 -13.58 33.41
C SER A 82 41.31 -14.12 33.76
N PRO A 83 42.31 -13.99 32.85
CA PRO A 83 42.31 -13.20 31.61
C PRO A 83 41.88 -13.95 30.34
N THR A 84 41.42 -15.20 30.45
CA THR A 84 41.01 -15.97 29.27
C THR A 84 39.76 -15.32 28.66
N PRO A 85 39.74 -15.05 27.34
CA PRO A 85 38.60 -14.42 26.70
C PRO A 85 37.43 -15.41 26.55
N SER A 86 36.22 -14.88 26.60
CA SER A 86 35.01 -15.62 26.25
C SER A 86 35.05 -16.10 24.81
N THR A 87 34.47 -17.26 24.55
CA THR A 87 34.42 -17.88 23.22
C THR A 87 33.00 -18.28 22.83
N SER A 88 32.81 -18.47 21.53
CA SER A 88 31.60 -19.00 20.93
C SER A 88 31.99 -20.08 19.91
N ASP A 89 31.18 -21.12 19.76
CA ASP A 89 31.33 -22.12 18.69
C ASP A 89 30.95 -21.55 17.31
N SER A 90 30.03 -20.58 17.29
CA SER A 90 29.64 -19.81 16.11
C SER A 90 29.48 -18.34 16.46
N GLY A 91 30.00 -17.43 15.64
CA GLY A 91 30.00 -15.99 15.92
C GLY A 91 31.10 -15.54 16.88
N SER A 92 30.97 -14.32 17.43
CA SER A 92 31.93 -13.74 18.37
C SER A 92 31.24 -13.24 19.63
N VAL A 93 31.96 -13.20 20.75
CA VAL A 93 31.44 -12.75 22.05
C VAL A 93 32.34 -11.68 22.67
N SER A 94 31.72 -10.63 23.19
CA SER A 94 32.34 -9.53 23.92
C SER A 94 31.76 -9.51 25.35
N GLY A 95 32.62 -9.34 26.36
CA GLY A 95 32.23 -9.47 27.76
C GLY A 95 32.12 -10.92 28.22
N ALA A 96 31.50 -11.12 29.38
CA ALA A 96 31.32 -12.43 29.98
C ALA A 96 30.11 -12.40 30.92
N LEU A 97 29.49 -13.56 31.16
CA LEU A 97 28.55 -13.78 32.24
C LEU A 97 29.21 -14.61 33.34
N ASN A 98 30.28 -14.07 33.91
CA ASN A 98 31.00 -14.76 34.99
C ASN A 98 30.19 -14.66 36.29
N GLY A 99 30.20 -15.70 37.11
CA GLY A 99 29.49 -15.71 38.39
C GLY A 99 28.05 -16.20 38.33
N LEU A 100 27.64 -16.85 37.23
CA LEU A 100 26.38 -17.59 37.20
C LEU A 100 26.34 -18.57 38.37
N SER A 101 25.17 -18.76 38.96
CA SER A 101 24.97 -19.57 40.15
C SER A 101 23.59 -20.21 40.17
N GLY A 102 23.57 -21.50 40.50
CA GLY A 102 22.34 -22.24 40.84
C GLY A 102 21.61 -21.72 42.07
N SER A 103 22.18 -20.74 42.77
CA SER A 103 21.62 -20.18 43.99
C SER A 103 20.62 -19.06 43.73
N GLY A 104 20.34 -18.62 42.50
CA GLY A 104 19.39 -17.50 42.37
C GLY A 104 19.35 -16.71 41.08
N ASP A 105 20.15 -17.03 40.07
CA ASP A 105 20.30 -16.12 38.94
C ASP A 105 19.16 -16.25 37.93
N GLN A 106 18.89 -15.15 37.25
CA GLN A 106 17.97 -15.10 36.13
C GLN A 106 18.74 -14.62 34.92
N ILE A 107 18.67 -15.36 33.83
CA ILE A 107 19.35 -14.96 32.60
C ILE A 107 18.29 -14.46 31.63
N PHE A 108 18.52 -13.25 31.13
CA PHE A 108 17.73 -12.65 30.06
C PHE A 108 18.54 -12.60 28.78
N VAL A 109 17.89 -12.90 27.67
CA VAL A 109 18.41 -12.66 26.32
C VAL A 109 17.56 -11.61 25.62
N TYR A 110 18.25 -10.70 24.93
CA TYR A 110 17.64 -9.56 24.27
C TYR A 110 18.34 -9.23 22.96
N GLN A 111 17.61 -8.63 22.03
CA GLN A 111 18.16 -8.14 20.79
C GLN A 111 18.80 -6.78 20.98
N ARG A 112 20.06 -6.63 20.56
CA ARG A 112 20.71 -5.33 20.55
C ARG A 112 20.47 -4.56 19.25
N ASN A 113 20.01 -3.32 19.38
CA ASN A 113 19.66 -2.45 18.25
C ASN A 113 20.53 -1.18 18.15
N ASP A 114 21.42 -0.95 19.12
CA ASP A 114 22.34 0.21 19.13
C ASP A 114 23.55 0.02 18.20
N GLY A 115 23.71 -1.18 17.62
CA GLY A 115 24.82 -1.54 16.74
C GLY A 115 26.17 -1.63 17.44
N THR A 116 26.21 -1.68 18.78
CA THR A 116 27.46 -1.66 19.54
C THR A 116 27.78 -3.01 20.18
N VAL A 117 29.07 -3.38 20.21
CA VAL A 117 29.58 -4.57 20.95
C VAL A 117 29.90 -4.24 22.42
N ALA A 118 29.51 -3.05 22.90
CA ALA A 118 29.88 -2.53 24.23
C ALA A 118 29.19 -3.33 25.35
N THR A 119 29.79 -3.58 26.50
CA THR A 119 29.12 -4.37 27.57
C THR A 119 28.30 -3.50 28.52
N THR A 120 27.79 -2.36 28.04
CA THR A 120 26.94 -1.46 28.84
C THR A 120 25.62 -2.14 29.19
N SER A 121 25.22 -2.00 30.46
CA SER A 121 23.98 -2.59 30.94
C SER A 121 22.77 -2.04 30.16
N PRO A 122 21.87 -2.91 29.66
CA PRO A 122 20.57 -2.50 29.14
C PRO A 122 19.58 -2.14 30.26
N PHE A 123 19.96 -2.35 31.53
CA PHE A 123 19.18 -1.92 32.68
C PHE A 123 19.70 -0.59 33.19
N THR A 124 18.79 0.36 33.40
CA THR A 124 19.12 1.59 34.11
C THR A 124 19.07 1.32 35.61
N ALA A 125 20.23 1.43 36.25
CA ALA A 125 20.36 1.32 37.70
C ALA A 125 19.94 2.63 38.37
N ALA A 126 18.91 2.59 39.20
CA ALA A 126 18.71 3.55 40.29
C ALA A 126 18.99 2.83 41.62
N ALA A 127 19.23 3.57 42.71
CA ALA A 127 19.61 3.01 44.01
C ALA A 127 18.63 1.96 44.59
N THR A 128 17.45 1.77 43.99
CA THR A 128 16.39 0.87 44.47
C THR A 128 15.71 0.03 43.38
N GLN A 129 16.08 0.17 42.09
CA GLN A 129 15.37 -0.43 40.92
C GLN A 129 16.31 -0.69 39.71
N THR A 130 16.18 -1.85 39.06
CA THR A 130 16.69 -2.22 37.71
C THR A 130 15.57 -2.20 36.66
N THR A 131 15.41 -1.12 35.91
CA THR A 131 14.40 -1.04 34.85
C THR A 131 15.00 -1.26 33.47
N TRP A 132 14.20 -1.76 32.52
CA TRP A 132 14.62 -2.01 31.15
C TRP A 132 14.78 -0.69 30.39
N ASN A 133 15.93 -0.51 29.74
CA ASN A 133 16.15 0.59 28.82
C ASN A 133 16.19 0.07 27.39
N ALA A 134 15.05 0.22 26.70
CA ALA A 134 14.91 -0.22 25.31
C ALA A 134 15.89 0.47 24.35
N ALA A 135 16.41 1.67 24.67
CA ALA A 135 17.39 2.34 23.83
C ALA A 135 18.76 1.64 23.81
N ASN A 136 19.13 0.98 24.91
CA ASN A 136 20.41 0.27 25.04
C ASN A 136 20.25 -1.25 24.82
N GLY A 137 19.08 -1.79 25.15
CA GLY A 137 18.81 -3.23 25.18
C GLY A 137 17.88 -3.74 24.08
N GLY A 138 17.23 -2.88 23.30
CA GLY A 138 16.26 -3.29 22.27
C GLY A 138 15.12 -4.15 22.83
N ALA A 139 14.82 -5.27 22.16
CA ALA A 139 13.70 -6.16 22.50
C ALA A 139 14.14 -7.31 23.42
N LEU A 140 13.42 -7.54 24.51
CA LEU A 140 13.57 -8.76 25.32
C LEU A 140 13.02 -9.96 24.53
N LEU A 141 13.78 -11.04 24.46
CA LEU A 141 13.44 -12.19 23.63
C LEU A 141 13.03 -13.40 24.46
N PHE A 142 13.76 -13.69 25.54
CA PHE A 142 13.51 -14.83 26.42
C PHE A 142 14.14 -14.63 27.80
N GLY A 143 13.56 -15.29 28.82
CA GLY A 143 14.08 -15.29 30.19
C GLY A 143 14.07 -16.67 30.82
N ILE A 144 15.12 -17.01 31.58
CA ILE A 144 15.17 -18.26 32.33
C ILE A 144 15.63 -18.01 33.75
N ASN A 145 14.91 -18.59 34.71
CA ASN A 145 15.31 -18.59 36.11
C ASN A 145 16.03 -19.90 36.43
N VAL A 146 17.28 -19.77 36.90
CA VAL A 146 18.18 -20.89 37.18
C VAL A 146 18.33 -21.19 38.68
N ALA A 147 17.41 -20.67 39.50
CA ALA A 147 17.46 -20.75 40.94
C ALA A 147 16.85 -22.04 41.53
N SER A 148 17.52 -22.61 42.53
CA SER A 148 17.00 -23.71 43.37
C SER A 148 15.77 -23.35 44.20
N THR A 149 15.61 -22.06 44.51
CA THR A 149 14.52 -21.48 45.31
C THR A 149 14.25 -20.06 44.83
N GLY A 150 12.98 -19.69 44.68
CA GLY A 150 12.61 -18.43 44.02
C GLY A 150 12.52 -18.60 42.50
N GLY A 151 11.56 -17.93 41.88
CA GLY A 151 11.32 -17.94 40.44
C GLY A 151 11.09 -16.54 39.92
N PHE A 152 10.77 -16.41 38.64
CA PHE A 152 10.14 -15.19 38.16
C PHE A 152 8.84 -14.95 38.92
N ILE A 153 8.70 -13.74 39.48
CA ILE A 153 7.52 -13.33 40.24
C ILE A 153 6.64 -12.43 39.37
N ALA A 154 5.33 -12.55 39.55
CA ALA A 154 4.35 -11.70 38.88
C ALA A 154 4.44 -10.25 39.36
N SER A 155 4.16 -9.36 38.41
CA SER A 155 3.95 -7.92 38.61
C SER A 155 3.12 -7.58 39.85
N GLY A 156 3.51 -6.54 40.59
CA GLY A 156 2.76 -6.04 41.75
C GLY A 156 2.92 -6.81 43.06
N THR A 157 3.79 -7.83 43.12
CA THR A 157 4.11 -8.53 44.38
C THR A 157 5.00 -7.67 45.28
N THR A 158 4.45 -7.04 46.32
CA THR A 158 5.23 -6.15 47.20
C THR A 158 6.21 -6.90 48.11
N ASN A 159 7.39 -6.30 48.37
CA ASN A 159 8.38 -6.71 49.38
C ASN A 159 9.25 -7.93 48.99
N LEU A 160 9.94 -7.84 47.86
CA LEU A 160 10.97 -8.81 47.45
C LEU A 160 12.23 -8.63 48.31
N ASN A 161 12.30 -9.35 49.43
CA ASN A 161 13.49 -9.39 50.29
C ASN A 161 14.40 -10.58 50.00
N SER A 162 14.20 -11.27 48.88
CA SER A 162 15.01 -12.42 48.49
C SER A 162 16.09 -11.99 47.50
N THR A 163 17.31 -12.47 47.72
CA THR A 163 18.42 -12.26 46.79
C THR A 163 18.23 -13.02 45.48
N ASN A 164 17.24 -13.91 45.37
CA ASN A 164 17.18 -14.95 44.34
C ASN A 164 15.90 -14.87 43.49
N THR A 165 15.28 -13.71 43.42
CA THR A 165 14.01 -13.50 42.71
C THR A 165 14.08 -12.25 41.85
N SER A 166 13.60 -12.36 40.62
CA SER A 166 13.40 -11.25 39.68
C SER A 166 11.91 -11.14 39.33
N TYR A 167 11.42 -9.94 39.06
CA TYR A 167 10.14 -9.83 38.36
C TYR A 167 10.28 -10.38 36.95
N LEU A 168 9.18 -10.91 36.41
CA LEU A 168 9.08 -11.13 34.97
C LEU A 168 8.76 -9.79 34.28
N PRO A 169 9.57 -9.34 33.31
CA PRO A 169 9.24 -8.16 32.51
C PRO A 169 7.87 -8.31 31.85
N ASP A 170 6.99 -7.33 32.02
CA ASP A 170 5.65 -7.32 31.44
C ASP A 170 5.41 -6.04 30.63
N ALA A 171 4.28 -5.97 29.92
CA ALA A 171 3.96 -4.81 29.07
C ALA A 171 3.71 -3.52 29.90
N GLY A 172 3.29 -3.65 31.15
CA GLY A 172 3.03 -2.54 32.05
C GLY A 172 4.28 -1.98 32.74
N SER A 173 5.41 -2.71 32.71
CA SER A 173 6.64 -2.37 33.40
C SER A 173 7.66 -1.60 32.55
N GLY A 174 7.27 -1.17 31.34
CA GLY A 174 8.11 -0.39 30.42
C GLY A 174 9.15 -1.22 29.64
N ALA A 175 9.03 -2.55 29.69
CA ALA A 175 9.89 -3.50 28.99
C ALA A 175 9.10 -4.29 27.93
N GLY A 176 9.79 -5.03 27.06
CA GLY A 176 9.13 -6.05 26.24
C GLY A 176 8.52 -7.14 27.14
N ALA A 177 7.26 -7.51 26.92
CA ALA A 177 6.56 -8.45 27.78
C ALA A 177 7.07 -9.89 27.58
N LEU A 178 7.60 -10.49 28.64
CA LEU A 178 7.85 -11.92 28.72
C LEU A 178 6.70 -12.60 29.46
N THR A 179 6.34 -13.81 29.04
CA THR A 179 5.24 -14.59 29.63
C THR A 179 5.75 -15.96 30.05
N LEU A 180 5.57 -16.31 31.31
CA LEU A 180 5.98 -17.61 31.85
C LEU A 180 5.23 -18.74 31.13
N GLY A 181 5.96 -19.74 30.65
CA GLY A 181 5.42 -20.82 29.84
C GLY A 181 5.21 -20.47 28.36
N THR A 182 5.64 -19.28 27.91
CA THR A 182 5.62 -18.88 26.48
C THR A 182 6.97 -18.34 26.03
N THR A 183 7.53 -17.39 26.76
CA THR A 183 8.82 -16.75 26.46
C THR A 183 9.71 -16.65 27.70
N ALA A 184 9.29 -17.29 28.80
CA ALA A 184 10.11 -17.45 29.98
C ALA A 184 9.88 -18.80 30.66
N LEU A 185 10.90 -19.29 31.36
CA LEU A 185 10.88 -20.57 32.06
C LEU A 185 11.45 -20.45 33.48
N ASN A 186 10.74 -21.05 34.44
CA ASN A 186 11.29 -21.35 35.75
C ASN A 186 11.73 -22.81 35.78
N ILE A 187 13.03 -23.07 35.97
CA ILE A 187 13.53 -24.42 36.20
C ILE A 187 13.65 -24.61 37.71
N THR A 188 12.80 -25.49 38.28
CA THR A 188 12.68 -25.66 39.74
C THR A 188 12.82 -27.12 40.20
N GLY A 189 13.10 -28.05 39.28
CA GLY A 189 13.24 -29.48 39.57
C GLY A 189 14.45 -29.83 40.45
N ALA A 190 14.27 -30.76 41.39
CA ALA A 190 15.33 -31.22 42.30
C ALA A 190 16.53 -31.81 41.53
N GLY A 191 17.70 -31.17 41.66
CA GLY A 191 18.96 -31.58 41.02
C GLY A 191 19.39 -30.72 39.82
N ILE A 192 18.51 -29.86 39.29
CA ILE A 192 18.78 -28.96 38.17
C ILE A 192 19.19 -27.57 38.70
N VAL A 193 20.18 -27.57 39.59
CA VAL A 193 20.66 -26.34 40.23
C VAL A 193 22.12 -26.22 39.85
N ALA A 194 22.48 -25.07 39.30
CA ALA A 194 23.79 -24.71 38.75
C ALA A 194 24.06 -25.13 37.29
N ASN A 195 23.66 -26.32 36.83
CA ASN A 195 24.02 -26.78 35.49
C ASN A 195 22.88 -27.57 34.85
N ALA A 196 22.39 -27.12 33.71
CA ALA A 196 21.27 -27.77 33.05
C ALA A 196 21.30 -27.60 31.53
N GLN A 197 20.69 -28.55 30.84
CA GLN A 197 20.42 -28.41 29.42
C GLN A 197 19.11 -29.11 29.03
N TYR A 198 18.54 -28.63 27.93
CA TYR A 198 17.42 -29.27 27.26
C TYR A 198 17.84 -30.65 26.73
N ASN A 199 17.00 -31.64 27.00
CA ASN A 199 17.15 -33.06 26.67
C ASN A 199 15.86 -33.63 26.06
N GLY A 200 14.98 -32.77 25.56
CA GLY A 200 13.82 -33.20 24.81
C GLY A 200 14.17 -33.61 23.36
N PRO A 201 13.16 -33.82 22.51
CA PRO A 201 13.37 -34.09 21.09
C PRO A 201 14.24 -33.02 20.44
N ARG A 202 15.09 -33.42 19.49
CA ARG A 202 15.92 -32.52 18.67
C ARG A 202 15.57 -32.52 17.18
N SER A 203 14.66 -33.39 16.75
CA SER A 203 14.22 -33.42 15.35
C SER A 203 12.74 -33.75 15.23
N GLY A 204 12.17 -33.47 14.05
CA GLY A 204 10.84 -33.93 13.69
C GLY A 204 9.67 -33.15 14.32
N LEU A 205 9.93 -32.00 14.94
CA LEU A 205 8.90 -31.08 15.44
C LEU A 205 8.88 -29.78 14.62
N SER A 206 7.77 -29.05 14.68
CA SER A 206 7.69 -27.66 14.19
C SER A 206 8.45 -26.71 15.14
N SER A 207 8.75 -25.51 14.67
CA SER A 207 9.37 -24.45 15.50
C SER A 207 8.57 -24.19 16.79
N SER A 208 7.24 -24.01 16.69
CA SER A 208 6.36 -23.79 17.84
C SER A 208 6.28 -25.00 18.78
N ALA A 209 6.33 -26.21 18.25
CA ALA A 209 6.36 -27.42 19.07
C ALA A 209 7.69 -27.56 19.82
N PHE A 210 8.82 -27.20 19.21
CA PHE A 210 10.11 -27.13 19.91
C PHE A 210 10.11 -26.07 21.02
N GLN A 211 9.59 -24.87 20.75
CA GLN A 211 9.43 -23.85 21.79
C GLN A 211 8.65 -24.41 22.99
N ALA A 212 7.53 -25.09 22.76
CA ALA A 212 6.75 -25.74 23.80
C ALA A 212 7.51 -26.85 24.56
N GLN A 213 8.32 -27.66 23.85
CA GLN A 213 9.16 -28.67 24.50
C GLN A 213 10.26 -28.04 25.36
N ILE A 214 10.88 -26.95 24.92
CA ILE A 214 11.92 -26.24 25.66
C ILE A 214 11.34 -25.59 26.93
N LEU A 215 10.12 -25.07 26.86
CA LEU A 215 9.41 -24.50 28.02
C LEU A 215 8.88 -25.55 29.00
N ASN A 216 8.95 -26.84 28.65
CA ASN A 216 8.59 -27.92 29.55
C ASN A 216 9.81 -28.33 30.40
N GLN A 217 9.79 -27.96 31.69
CA GLN A 217 10.89 -28.27 32.62
C GLN A 217 11.24 -29.76 32.72
N ASN A 218 10.32 -30.68 32.40
CA ASN A 218 10.59 -32.12 32.42
C ASN A 218 11.54 -32.56 31.30
N ASN A 219 11.72 -31.72 30.28
CA ASN A 219 12.65 -31.94 29.19
C ASN A 219 14.04 -31.36 29.49
N TRP A 220 14.34 -31.03 30.75
CA TRP A 220 15.65 -30.53 31.17
C TRP A 220 16.32 -31.53 32.10
N VAL A 221 17.64 -31.68 31.94
CA VAL A 221 18.46 -32.55 32.78
C VAL A 221 19.62 -31.77 33.37
N ALA A 222 20.07 -32.19 34.54
CA ALA A 222 21.28 -31.65 35.15
C ALA A 222 22.51 -32.04 34.32
N VAL A 223 23.47 -31.13 34.22
CA VAL A 223 24.77 -31.36 33.57
C VAL A 223 25.85 -31.46 34.66
N ASP A 224 26.78 -32.41 34.52
CA ASP A 224 27.92 -32.51 35.44
C ASP A 224 28.87 -31.31 35.25
N ALA A 225 29.12 -30.59 36.35
CA ALA A 225 30.01 -29.42 36.41
C ALA A 225 31.48 -29.72 36.01
N THR A 226 31.90 -30.99 35.99
CA THR A 226 33.30 -31.38 35.76
C THR A 226 33.60 -31.94 34.36
N THR A 227 32.59 -32.37 33.60
CA THR A 227 32.79 -33.05 32.30
C THR A 227 31.80 -32.69 31.19
N GLY A 228 30.71 -31.95 31.45
CA GLY A 228 29.66 -31.72 30.45
C GLY A 228 29.87 -30.47 29.60
N ALA A 229 30.28 -30.64 28.34
CA ALA A 229 30.02 -29.61 27.34
C ALA A 229 28.51 -29.41 27.21
N LEU A 230 28.04 -28.16 27.10
CA LEU A 230 26.64 -27.90 26.75
C LEU A 230 26.36 -28.50 25.38
N ASP A 231 25.22 -29.15 25.24
CA ASP A 231 24.83 -29.81 24.00
C ASP A 231 24.60 -28.80 22.87
N SER A 232 25.49 -28.84 21.87
CA SER A 232 25.47 -27.99 20.67
C SER A 232 24.73 -28.64 19.50
N THR A 233 23.96 -29.70 19.71
CA THR A 233 23.27 -30.41 18.63
C THR A 233 22.05 -29.61 18.16
N ASP A 234 22.14 -29.06 16.94
CA ASP A 234 21.06 -28.28 16.33
C ASP A 234 19.70 -28.98 16.35
N LEU A 235 18.64 -28.17 16.44
CA LEU A 235 17.28 -28.62 16.24
C LEU A 235 17.00 -28.74 14.74
N THR A 236 16.61 -29.93 14.31
CA THR A 236 16.17 -30.17 12.93
C THR A 236 14.65 -30.09 12.86
N PHE A 237 14.12 -28.95 12.40
CA PHE A 237 12.70 -28.80 12.16
C PHE A 237 12.20 -29.87 11.18
N SER A 238 11.04 -30.46 11.45
CA SER A 238 10.42 -31.39 10.50
C SER A 238 10.31 -30.71 9.12
N ALA A 239 10.64 -31.41 8.04
CA ALA A 239 10.34 -30.93 6.68
C ALA A 239 8.81 -30.72 6.60
N GLY A 240 8.40 -29.44 6.60
CA GLY A 240 7.04 -29.00 6.93
C GLY A 240 6.94 -27.91 8.01
N GLY A 241 8.08 -27.47 8.58
CA GLY A 241 8.15 -26.48 9.65
C GLY A 241 8.12 -25.00 9.22
N GLY A 242 7.92 -24.69 7.94
CA GLY A 242 7.55 -23.34 7.52
C GLY A 242 6.05 -23.11 7.78
N LEU A 243 5.65 -21.87 8.11
CA LEU A 243 4.24 -21.52 8.07
C LEU A 243 3.65 -21.95 6.72
N PRO A 244 2.41 -22.47 6.65
CA PRO A 244 1.79 -22.84 5.38
C PRO A 244 1.90 -21.66 4.40
N ALA A 245 2.55 -21.89 3.26
CA ALA A 245 2.76 -20.86 2.25
C ALA A 245 1.47 -20.66 1.47
N VAL A 246 1.00 -19.43 1.38
CA VAL A 246 -0.27 -19.07 0.74
C VAL A 246 -0.03 -18.45 -0.63
N ASN A 247 -0.58 -19.07 -1.67
CA ASN A 247 -0.52 -18.59 -3.03
C ASN A 247 -1.91 -18.11 -3.51
N LEU A 248 -1.92 -17.11 -4.38
CA LEU A 248 -3.11 -16.52 -4.97
C LEU A 248 -3.45 -17.20 -6.30
N ALA A 249 -4.70 -17.57 -6.47
CA ALA A 249 -5.27 -18.02 -7.73
C ALA A 249 -6.56 -17.26 -8.05
N VAL A 250 -6.84 -17.10 -9.34
CA VAL A 250 -8.10 -16.54 -9.85
C VAL A 250 -8.76 -17.57 -10.76
N SER A 251 -10.10 -17.61 -10.77
CA SER A 251 -10.85 -18.54 -11.63
C SER A 251 -10.76 -18.20 -13.13
N ALA A 252 -10.41 -16.94 -13.46
CA ALA A 252 -10.19 -16.46 -14.82
C ALA A 252 -9.20 -15.29 -14.82
N VAL A 253 -8.45 -15.13 -15.92
CA VAL A 253 -7.50 -14.02 -16.13
C VAL A 253 -8.00 -13.02 -17.18
N THR A 254 -9.23 -13.22 -17.66
CA THR A 254 -9.93 -12.34 -18.60
C THR A 254 -11.36 -12.18 -18.11
N ALA A 255 -11.88 -10.96 -18.20
CA ALA A 255 -13.25 -10.60 -17.86
C ALA A 255 -13.79 -9.60 -18.88
N SER A 256 -15.10 -9.38 -18.84
CA SER A 256 -15.78 -8.34 -19.60
C SER A 256 -16.92 -7.75 -18.78
N GLU A 257 -17.17 -6.46 -19.02
CA GLU A 257 -18.26 -5.68 -18.46
C GLU A 257 -19.63 -6.19 -18.91
N ALA A 258 -19.76 -6.62 -20.17
CA ALA A 258 -21.00 -7.15 -20.78
C ALA A 258 -21.68 -8.32 -20.04
N GLY A 259 -20.97 -8.97 -19.10
CA GLY A 259 -21.46 -10.10 -18.32
C GLY A 259 -21.39 -9.93 -16.82
N GLN A 260 -20.98 -8.75 -16.31
CA GLN A 260 -20.65 -8.52 -14.89
C GLN A 260 -19.85 -9.70 -14.32
N THR A 261 -18.74 -9.99 -15.01
CA THR A 261 -17.97 -11.21 -14.79
C THR A 261 -17.57 -11.33 -13.32
N VAL A 262 -17.91 -12.45 -12.68
CA VAL A 262 -17.52 -12.75 -11.29
C VAL A 262 -16.31 -13.67 -11.29
N ILE A 263 -15.20 -13.21 -10.75
CA ILE A 263 -13.95 -13.96 -10.59
C ILE A 263 -13.80 -14.37 -9.13
N THR A 264 -13.65 -15.67 -8.90
CA THR A 264 -13.31 -16.19 -7.57
C THR A 264 -11.82 -16.02 -7.34
N VAL A 265 -11.47 -15.27 -6.29
CA VAL A 265 -10.10 -15.02 -5.85
C VAL A 265 -9.82 -15.92 -4.67
N THR A 266 -8.92 -16.88 -4.84
CA THR A 266 -8.66 -17.95 -3.87
C THR A 266 -7.25 -17.84 -3.31
N ALA A 267 -7.15 -17.81 -1.98
CA ALA A 267 -5.90 -17.99 -1.26
C ALA A 267 -5.76 -19.48 -0.89
N THR A 268 -4.67 -20.12 -1.32
CA THR A 268 -4.40 -21.55 -1.08
C THR A 268 -3.14 -21.73 -0.27
N ALA A 269 -3.29 -22.21 0.97
CA ALA A 269 -2.21 -22.63 1.85
C ALA A 269 -1.63 -24.00 1.43
N SER A 270 -0.32 -24.19 1.56
CA SER A 270 0.38 -25.45 1.24
C SER A 270 0.00 -26.63 2.14
N SER A 271 -0.65 -26.36 3.27
CA SER A 271 -1.16 -27.34 4.23
C SER A 271 -2.32 -26.74 5.04
N ALA A 272 -3.07 -27.59 5.75
CA ALA A 272 -4.19 -27.13 6.58
C ALA A 272 -3.71 -26.14 7.65
N VAL A 273 -4.40 -25.02 7.80
CA VAL A 273 -4.02 -23.97 8.76
C VAL A 273 -4.49 -24.30 10.18
N THR A 274 -3.80 -23.76 11.19
CA THR A 274 -4.21 -23.85 12.61
C THR A 274 -4.76 -22.50 13.06
N GLY A 275 -5.98 -22.47 13.58
CA GLY A 275 -6.76 -21.24 13.76
C GLY A 275 -7.21 -20.66 12.42
N ASP A 276 -8.16 -19.72 12.45
CA ASP A 276 -8.53 -18.98 11.26
C ASP A 276 -7.37 -18.06 10.86
N GLN A 277 -6.95 -18.12 9.59
CA GLN A 277 -5.84 -17.35 9.06
C GLN A 277 -6.33 -16.40 7.96
N THR A 278 -5.71 -15.23 7.84
CA THR A 278 -6.17 -14.17 6.95
C THR A 278 -5.06 -13.57 6.12
N VAL A 279 -5.38 -13.19 4.88
CA VAL A 279 -4.57 -12.28 4.06
C VAL A 279 -5.43 -11.11 3.61
N THR A 280 -4.83 -9.92 3.49
CA THR A 280 -5.49 -8.76 2.87
C THR A 280 -5.46 -8.93 1.36
N VAL A 281 -6.57 -8.64 0.68
CA VAL A 281 -6.64 -8.59 -0.79
C VAL A 281 -6.78 -7.13 -1.25
N GLY A 282 -6.00 -6.74 -2.24
CA GLY A 282 -6.09 -5.42 -2.88
C GLY A 282 -6.12 -5.55 -4.39
N ALA A 283 -6.75 -4.57 -5.05
CA ALA A 283 -6.80 -4.45 -6.50
C ALA A 283 -6.25 -3.09 -6.92
N THR A 284 -5.35 -3.12 -7.90
CA THR A 284 -4.72 -1.94 -8.53
C THR A 284 -4.61 -2.20 -10.03
N GLY A 285 -4.05 -1.29 -10.82
CA GLY A 285 -3.71 -1.60 -12.19
C GLY A 285 -3.75 -0.41 -13.13
N THR A 286 -4.03 -0.66 -14.40
CA THR A 286 -4.09 0.35 -15.48
C THR A 286 -5.49 0.37 -16.08
N GLY A 287 -6.02 1.56 -16.36
CA GLY A 287 -7.42 1.73 -16.79
C GLY A 287 -8.38 1.75 -15.61
N ILE A 288 -8.17 0.82 -14.66
CA ILE A 288 -9.10 0.54 -13.57
C ILE A 288 -9.10 1.56 -12.42
N THR A 289 -10.28 1.79 -11.89
CA THR A 289 -10.71 2.63 -10.77
C THR A 289 -11.60 1.83 -9.80
N VAL A 290 -12.10 2.46 -8.74
CA VAL A 290 -13.04 1.81 -7.81
C VAL A 290 -14.47 1.68 -8.37
N GLY A 291 -14.74 2.27 -9.55
CA GLY A 291 -16.01 2.15 -10.26
C GLY A 291 -16.18 0.81 -10.96
N ASP A 292 -15.09 0.24 -11.45
CA ASP A 292 -15.12 -0.83 -12.47
C ASP A 292 -15.12 -2.23 -11.85
N TYR A 293 -15.01 -2.31 -10.51
CA TYR A 293 -15.09 -3.56 -9.79
C TYR A 293 -15.61 -3.43 -8.36
N THR A 294 -16.09 -4.56 -7.84
CA THR A 294 -16.38 -4.73 -6.42
C THR A 294 -15.69 -5.97 -5.86
N LEU A 295 -15.14 -5.86 -4.64
CA LEU A 295 -14.65 -6.99 -3.85
C LEU A 295 -15.67 -7.36 -2.78
N SER A 296 -15.99 -8.65 -2.63
CA SER A 296 -16.93 -9.08 -1.58
C SER A 296 -16.38 -8.92 -0.16
N ALA A 297 -15.05 -8.91 0.00
CA ALA A 297 -14.36 -8.51 1.22
C ALA A 297 -12.92 -8.08 0.91
N GLY A 298 -12.36 -7.19 1.75
CA GLY A 298 -10.94 -6.78 1.67
C GLY A 298 -9.97 -7.77 2.31
N THR A 299 -10.46 -8.87 2.87
CA THR A 299 -9.63 -9.94 3.47
C THR A 299 -10.15 -11.30 3.03
N ILE A 300 -9.24 -12.23 2.77
CA ILE A 300 -9.55 -13.64 2.53
C ILE A 300 -9.25 -14.40 3.82
N THR A 301 -10.25 -15.10 4.36
CA THR A 301 -10.10 -15.96 5.55
C THR A 301 -10.01 -17.42 5.13
N ILE A 302 -8.95 -18.10 5.56
CA ILE A 302 -8.77 -19.55 5.48
C ILE A 302 -9.18 -20.12 6.86
N PRO A 303 -10.31 -20.83 6.95
CA PRO A 303 -10.79 -21.35 8.24
C PRO A 303 -9.83 -22.40 8.84
N ASN A 304 -9.84 -22.52 10.17
CA ASN A 304 -9.07 -23.54 10.89
C ASN A 304 -9.29 -24.95 10.30
N GLY A 305 -8.19 -25.64 10.01
CA GLY A 305 -8.20 -26.98 9.42
C GLY A 305 -8.42 -27.01 7.90
N ALA A 306 -8.73 -25.89 7.25
CA ALA A 306 -8.86 -25.79 5.80
C ALA A 306 -7.53 -25.39 5.15
N THR A 307 -7.44 -25.59 3.84
CA THR A 307 -6.31 -25.14 2.99
C THR A 307 -6.67 -23.94 2.13
N THR A 308 -7.94 -23.58 2.01
CA THR A 308 -8.40 -22.53 1.11
C THR A 308 -9.39 -21.59 1.77
N GLY A 309 -9.34 -20.35 1.30
CA GLY A 309 -10.34 -19.32 1.53
C GLY A 309 -10.53 -18.52 0.24
N SER A 310 -11.67 -17.89 0.06
CA SER A 310 -11.93 -17.10 -1.14
C SER A 310 -12.79 -15.87 -0.89
N VAL A 311 -12.67 -14.93 -1.82
CA VAL A 311 -13.56 -13.79 -2.03
C VAL A 311 -13.89 -13.70 -3.51
N THR A 312 -14.75 -12.77 -3.91
CA THR A 312 -15.10 -12.53 -5.30
C THR A 312 -14.67 -11.13 -5.71
N PHE A 313 -14.10 -11.04 -6.91
CA PHE A 313 -13.89 -9.80 -7.66
C PHE A 313 -14.95 -9.77 -8.78
N THR A 314 -15.87 -8.84 -8.71
CA THR A 314 -16.97 -8.70 -9.68
C THR A 314 -16.72 -7.46 -10.51
N VAL A 315 -16.63 -7.63 -11.83
CA VAL A 315 -16.58 -6.50 -12.78
C VAL A 315 -17.92 -5.77 -12.78
N VAL A 316 -17.85 -4.45 -12.72
CA VAL A 316 -19.00 -3.56 -12.83
C VAL A 316 -19.11 -3.14 -14.29
N ASP A 317 -20.32 -3.15 -14.82
CA ASP A 317 -20.65 -2.70 -16.17
C ASP A 317 -21.12 -1.24 -16.07
N ASP A 318 -20.57 -0.34 -16.89
CA ASP A 318 -21.04 1.02 -16.97
C ASP A 318 -21.49 1.44 -18.40
N ALA A 319 -21.40 2.72 -18.74
CA ALA A 319 -21.85 3.25 -20.04
C ALA A 319 -20.78 4.12 -20.72
N THR A 320 -19.58 4.14 -20.15
CA THR A 320 -18.43 4.93 -20.58
C THR A 320 -17.58 4.02 -21.43
N ALA A 321 -17.26 4.46 -22.64
CA ALA A 321 -16.33 3.72 -23.45
C ALA A 321 -14.89 3.99 -23.01
N GLU A 322 -14.22 2.94 -22.59
CA GLU A 322 -12.87 2.95 -22.08
C GLU A 322 -11.92 2.09 -22.92
N GLY A 323 -10.65 2.07 -22.52
CA GLY A 323 -9.67 1.16 -23.10
C GLY A 323 -9.73 -0.20 -22.42
N THR A 324 -9.02 -1.21 -22.96
CA THR A 324 -8.80 -2.44 -22.20
C THR A 324 -8.11 -2.14 -20.88
N GLU A 325 -8.71 -2.58 -19.79
CA GLU A 325 -8.20 -2.36 -18.46
C GLU A 325 -7.44 -3.60 -17.95
N THR A 326 -6.66 -3.41 -16.90
CA THR A 326 -5.96 -4.52 -16.24
C THR A 326 -6.06 -4.37 -14.73
N ALA A 327 -6.69 -5.32 -14.07
CA ALA A 327 -6.72 -5.44 -12.61
C ALA A 327 -5.60 -6.36 -12.12
N LEU A 328 -4.65 -5.82 -11.36
CA LEU A 328 -3.65 -6.56 -10.62
C LEU A 328 -4.15 -6.81 -9.19
N LEU A 329 -4.64 -8.02 -8.94
CA LEU A 329 -5.01 -8.50 -7.62
C LEU A 329 -3.76 -8.93 -6.87
N THR A 330 -3.64 -8.51 -5.61
CA THR A 330 -2.49 -8.83 -4.74
C THR A 330 -2.96 -9.30 -3.37
N ILE A 331 -2.24 -10.25 -2.78
CA ILE A 331 -2.37 -10.62 -1.37
C ILE A 331 -1.20 -10.10 -0.55
N SER A 332 -1.48 -9.59 0.64
CA SER A 332 -0.49 -9.02 1.57
C SER A 332 -0.91 -9.23 3.04
N ASN A 333 -0.05 -8.82 3.97
CA ASN A 333 -0.30 -8.84 5.42
C ASN A 333 -0.86 -10.19 5.93
N PRO A 334 -0.12 -11.32 5.74
CA PRO A 334 -0.55 -12.61 6.29
C PRO A 334 -0.61 -12.57 7.83
N SER A 335 -1.61 -13.21 8.42
CA SER A 335 -1.67 -13.46 9.87
C SER A 335 -0.55 -14.42 10.31
N THR A 336 -0.23 -14.43 11.61
CA THR A 336 0.97 -15.08 12.17
C THR A 336 1.08 -16.60 11.93
N GLY A 337 -0.01 -17.28 11.56
CA GLY A 337 -0.04 -18.72 11.30
C GLY A 337 0.18 -19.12 9.84
N ILE A 338 0.44 -18.18 8.93
CA ILE A 338 0.72 -18.42 7.50
C ILE A 338 1.81 -17.49 6.98
N ALA A 339 2.43 -17.84 5.85
CA ALA A 339 3.38 -16.98 5.13
C ALA A 339 2.93 -16.80 3.68
N LEU A 340 3.35 -15.71 3.02
CA LEU A 340 3.13 -15.54 1.58
C LEU A 340 3.99 -16.54 0.80
N GLY A 341 3.40 -17.17 -0.21
CA GLY A 341 4.06 -18.08 -1.14
C GLY A 341 4.71 -17.37 -2.32
N GLY A 342 5.01 -18.13 -3.37
CA GLY A 342 5.66 -17.61 -4.58
C GLY A 342 4.74 -16.81 -5.50
N THR A 343 3.43 -17.07 -5.48
CA THR A 343 2.45 -16.34 -6.29
C THR A 343 1.56 -15.49 -5.40
N THR A 344 1.86 -14.20 -5.31
CA THR A 344 1.11 -13.24 -4.47
C THR A 344 0.27 -12.26 -5.28
N SER A 345 0.33 -12.34 -6.61
CA SER A 345 -0.41 -11.45 -7.50
C SER A 345 -0.97 -12.18 -8.71
N GLN A 346 -2.12 -11.75 -9.19
CA GLN A 346 -2.74 -12.22 -10.43
C GLN A 346 -3.26 -11.03 -11.24
N SER A 347 -3.04 -11.08 -12.56
CA SER A 347 -3.47 -10.03 -13.48
C SER A 347 -4.72 -10.49 -14.23
N ILE A 348 -5.73 -9.64 -14.28
CA ILE A 348 -6.99 -9.87 -14.99
C ILE A 348 -7.12 -8.77 -16.04
N ALA A 349 -7.29 -9.14 -17.31
CA ALA A 349 -7.64 -8.19 -18.37
C ALA A 349 -9.16 -8.02 -18.43
N ILE A 350 -9.65 -6.78 -18.39
CA ILE A 350 -11.08 -6.47 -18.46
C ILE A 350 -11.35 -5.82 -19.82
N ALA A 351 -12.26 -6.41 -20.58
CA ALA A 351 -12.70 -5.90 -21.86
C ALA A 351 -13.96 -5.06 -21.70
N ASP A 352 -13.81 -3.79 -22.03
CA ASP A 352 -14.88 -2.82 -22.24
C ASP A 352 -15.87 -3.34 -23.28
N ASN A 353 -17.16 -3.27 -22.97
CA ASN A 353 -18.26 -3.64 -23.87
C ASN A 353 -18.96 -2.44 -24.48
N ASP A 354 -18.58 -1.25 -24.06
CA ASP A 354 -19.05 -0.02 -24.63
C ASP A 354 -18.29 0.29 -25.90
N SER A 355 -18.78 1.29 -26.60
CA SER A 355 -18.14 1.76 -27.82
C SER A 355 -18.10 3.26 -27.71
N ALA A 356 -16.90 3.82 -27.92
CA ALA A 356 -16.74 5.27 -27.94
C ALA A 356 -17.84 5.81 -28.84
N GLN A 357 -18.71 6.65 -28.27
CA GLN A 357 -19.72 7.33 -29.04
C GLN A 357 -18.95 8.20 -30.02
N SER A 358 -18.70 7.64 -31.20
CA SER A 358 -17.76 8.18 -32.14
C SER A 358 -18.31 9.55 -32.50
N GLY A 359 -17.55 10.60 -32.16
CA GLY A 359 -17.83 11.99 -32.50
C GLY A 359 -17.79 12.26 -34.01
N VAL A 360 -18.33 11.34 -34.81
CA VAL A 360 -18.59 11.54 -36.21
C VAL A 360 -19.71 12.55 -36.31
N LEU A 361 -19.46 13.66 -37.01
CA LEU A 361 -20.52 14.55 -37.43
C LEU A 361 -21.55 13.72 -38.20
N GLN A 362 -22.70 13.48 -37.58
CA GLN A 362 -23.83 12.87 -38.26
C GLN A 362 -24.54 13.95 -39.06
N LYS A 363 -24.70 13.71 -40.36
CA LYS A 363 -25.59 14.55 -41.17
C LYS A 363 -27.03 14.38 -40.67
N VAL A 364 -27.52 15.37 -39.94
CA VAL A 364 -28.90 15.41 -39.42
C VAL A 364 -29.91 15.93 -40.46
N GLY A 365 -29.42 16.64 -41.49
CA GLY A 365 -30.26 17.15 -42.57
C GLY A 365 -29.44 17.78 -43.69
N GLY A 366 -30.14 18.35 -44.66
CA GLY A 366 -29.53 19.09 -45.75
C GLY A 366 -30.60 19.74 -46.62
N PHE A 367 -30.22 20.83 -47.27
CA PHE A 367 -31.05 21.56 -48.22
C PHE A 367 -30.21 21.90 -49.45
N THR A 368 -30.78 21.74 -50.63
CA THR A 368 -30.13 22.12 -51.89
C THR A 368 -30.78 23.42 -52.37
N SER A 369 -30.06 24.53 -52.21
CA SER A 369 -30.51 25.82 -52.74
C SER A 369 -30.43 25.84 -54.27
N ALA A 370 -31.42 26.47 -54.90
CA ALA A 370 -31.40 26.73 -56.34
C ALA A 370 -30.41 27.85 -56.73
N ASN A 371 -29.99 28.68 -55.77
CA ASN A 371 -29.14 29.86 -55.98
C ASN A 371 -27.67 29.62 -55.54
N GLY A 372 -27.34 28.42 -55.08
CA GLY A 372 -26.10 28.14 -54.34
C GLY A 372 -26.25 28.47 -52.85
N ALA A 373 -25.31 27.98 -52.05
CA ALA A 373 -25.29 28.26 -50.61
C ALA A 373 -23.83 28.50 -50.20
N GLU A 374 -23.53 29.76 -49.92
CA GLU A 374 -22.25 30.24 -49.42
C GLU A 374 -22.50 30.96 -48.09
N ILE A 375 -21.49 30.99 -47.23
CA ILE A 375 -21.48 31.67 -45.92
C ILE A 375 -22.77 31.46 -45.09
N PRO A 376 -22.84 30.36 -44.32
CA PRO A 376 -23.95 30.12 -43.41
C PRO A 376 -23.78 30.83 -42.06
N ALA A 377 -24.87 31.36 -41.50
CA ALA A 377 -24.92 31.86 -40.13
C ALA A 377 -26.22 31.40 -39.45
N PHE A 378 -26.10 30.73 -38.30
CA PHE A 378 -27.24 30.16 -37.57
C PHE A 378 -27.62 31.01 -36.36
N ASP A 379 -28.92 31.27 -36.20
CA ASP A 379 -29.48 31.83 -34.98
C ASP A 379 -30.15 30.74 -34.13
N PRO A 380 -29.59 30.38 -32.97
CA PRO A 380 -30.18 29.38 -32.09
C PRO A 380 -31.44 29.86 -31.38
N GLY A 381 -31.72 31.17 -31.36
CA GLY A 381 -32.93 31.72 -30.72
C GLY A 381 -34.19 31.54 -31.57
N SER A 382 -34.05 31.49 -32.89
CA SER A 382 -35.15 31.38 -33.85
C SER A 382 -35.12 30.10 -34.69
N ASP A 383 -34.12 29.23 -34.46
CA ASP A 383 -33.87 28.02 -35.24
C ASP A 383 -33.80 28.30 -36.75
N ARG A 384 -33.08 29.36 -37.12
CA ARG A 384 -32.95 29.81 -38.52
C ARG A 384 -31.50 29.87 -38.97
N LEU A 385 -31.27 29.34 -40.17
CA LEU A 385 -30.01 29.45 -40.89
C LEU A 385 -30.14 30.49 -42.00
N PHE A 386 -29.25 31.47 -42.00
CA PHE A 386 -29.13 32.49 -43.03
C PHE A 386 -27.95 32.13 -43.91
N THR A 387 -28.14 32.06 -45.23
CA THR A 387 -27.04 31.75 -46.15
C THR A 387 -27.01 32.76 -47.29
N VAL A 388 -25.81 33.18 -47.67
CA VAL A 388 -25.59 33.90 -48.94
C VAL A 388 -25.90 32.93 -50.07
N ALA A 389 -26.93 33.23 -50.85
CA ALA A 389 -27.46 32.37 -51.90
C ALA A 389 -27.51 33.16 -53.21
N GLY A 390 -26.38 33.20 -53.92
CA GLY A 390 -26.23 34.02 -55.13
C GLY A 390 -26.44 35.50 -54.83
N SER A 391 -27.55 36.09 -55.30
CA SER A 391 -27.86 37.51 -55.12
C SER A 391 -28.78 37.83 -53.94
N THR A 392 -29.10 36.84 -53.08
CA THR A 392 -29.98 37.03 -51.93
C THR A 392 -29.44 36.35 -50.67
N ILE A 393 -30.04 36.64 -49.51
CA ILE A 393 -29.87 35.83 -48.30
C ILE A 393 -31.09 34.94 -48.17
N GLU A 394 -30.92 33.63 -48.32
CA GLU A 394 -31.98 32.66 -48.03
C GLU A 394 -32.07 32.40 -46.52
N ILE A 395 -33.29 32.25 -46.03
CA ILE A 395 -33.61 31.88 -44.64
C ILE A 395 -34.13 30.45 -44.66
N LEU A 396 -33.45 29.55 -43.97
CA LEU A 396 -33.89 28.18 -43.77
C LEU A 396 -34.33 27.98 -42.32
N SER A 397 -35.50 27.40 -42.10
CA SER A 397 -35.91 26.92 -40.78
C SER A 397 -35.25 25.58 -40.50
N VAL A 398 -34.75 25.41 -39.28
CA VAL A 398 -34.12 24.20 -38.76
C VAL A 398 -35.08 23.51 -37.81
N SER A 399 -35.46 22.27 -38.10
CA SER A 399 -36.28 21.47 -37.17
C SER A 399 -35.44 20.86 -36.05
N ASN A 400 -36.09 20.35 -35.01
CA ASN A 400 -35.44 19.62 -33.91
C ASN A 400 -34.70 18.34 -34.35
N THR A 401 -34.98 17.81 -35.54
CA THR A 401 -34.25 16.68 -36.13
C THR A 401 -33.14 17.11 -37.09
N GLY A 402 -32.92 18.43 -37.26
CA GLY A 402 -31.92 19.00 -38.16
C GLY A 402 -32.36 19.11 -39.62
N ALA A 403 -33.61 18.76 -39.96
CA ALA A 403 -34.15 18.99 -41.30
C ALA A 403 -34.27 20.49 -41.60
N LEU A 404 -33.86 20.89 -42.80
CA LEU A 404 -33.84 22.28 -43.27
C LEU A 404 -34.95 22.52 -44.29
N THR A 405 -35.68 23.63 -44.16
CA THR A 405 -36.75 24.03 -45.09
C THR A 405 -36.65 25.51 -45.43
N LEU A 406 -36.85 25.89 -46.70
CA LEU A 406 -36.82 27.29 -47.12
C LEU A 406 -38.00 28.06 -46.51
N ALA A 407 -37.69 29.06 -45.69
CA ALA A 407 -38.65 29.90 -44.99
C ALA A 407 -38.86 31.26 -45.68
N GLY A 408 -37.88 31.72 -46.46
CA GLY A 408 -37.97 32.99 -47.19
C GLY A 408 -36.59 33.53 -47.57
N SER A 409 -36.53 34.82 -47.87
CA SER A 409 -35.26 35.53 -48.14
C SER A 409 -35.29 36.96 -47.59
N LEU A 410 -34.12 37.53 -47.36
CA LEU A 410 -33.99 38.94 -46.96
C LEU A 410 -33.91 39.85 -48.18
N THR A 411 -34.68 40.94 -48.13
CA THR A 411 -34.48 42.08 -49.04
C THR A 411 -33.39 42.99 -48.49
N PRO A 412 -32.59 43.71 -49.31
CA PRO A 412 -31.41 44.45 -48.84
C PRO A 412 -31.63 45.52 -47.76
N GLY A 413 -32.87 45.94 -47.51
CA GLY A 413 -33.16 46.94 -46.47
C GLY A 413 -32.78 48.37 -46.83
N PHE A 414 -32.40 48.64 -48.08
CA PHE A 414 -32.14 49.98 -48.60
C PHE A 414 -32.50 50.06 -50.08
N THR A 415 -32.68 51.28 -50.59
CA THR A 415 -32.88 51.53 -52.02
C THR A 415 -31.53 51.82 -52.67
N PRO A 416 -31.01 50.95 -53.54
CA PRO A 416 -29.77 51.20 -54.25
C PRO A 416 -29.98 52.24 -55.37
N SER A 417 -28.90 52.89 -55.80
CA SER A 417 -28.94 53.82 -56.94
C SER A 417 -29.43 53.10 -58.20
N ALA A 418 -30.20 53.80 -59.05
CA ALA A 418 -30.68 53.22 -60.29
C ALA A 418 -29.51 52.73 -61.16
N GLY A 419 -29.62 51.52 -61.72
CA GLY A 419 -28.57 50.92 -62.54
C GLY A 419 -27.47 50.22 -61.74
N THR A 420 -27.71 49.84 -60.48
CA THR A 420 -26.73 49.10 -59.66
C THR A 420 -27.23 47.71 -59.28
N ASN A 421 -26.29 46.77 -59.13
CA ASN A 421 -26.53 45.46 -58.55
C ASN A 421 -26.13 45.48 -57.07
N VAL A 422 -26.95 44.84 -56.24
CA VAL A 422 -26.69 44.66 -54.80
C VAL A 422 -26.39 43.20 -54.56
N ILE A 423 -25.21 42.91 -54.01
CA ILE A 423 -24.68 41.55 -53.88
C ILE A 423 -24.35 41.30 -52.40
N PRO A 424 -25.02 40.37 -51.72
CA PRO A 424 -24.63 39.97 -50.38
C PRO A 424 -23.32 39.18 -50.44
N ASN A 425 -22.30 39.59 -49.69
CA ASN A 425 -21.02 38.86 -49.62
C ASN A 425 -20.87 38.09 -48.29
N SER A 426 -21.46 38.60 -47.21
CA SER A 426 -21.30 38.01 -45.88
C SER A 426 -22.54 38.17 -45.03
N VAL A 427 -22.79 37.19 -44.17
CA VAL A 427 -23.84 37.22 -43.16
C VAL A 427 -23.27 36.71 -41.82
N ALA A 428 -23.67 37.36 -40.73
CA ALA A 428 -23.42 36.86 -39.38
C ALA A 428 -24.65 37.09 -38.51
N VAL A 429 -24.75 36.32 -37.43
CA VAL A 429 -25.83 36.42 -36.45
C VAL A 429 -25.25 36.51 -35.04
N LYS A 430 -25.80 37.41 -34.22
CA LYS A 430 -25.54 37.45 -32.79
C LYS A 430 -26.77 38.00 -32.06
N ASN A 431 -27.15 37.36 -30.96
CA ASN A 431 -28.21 37.83 -30.05
C ASN A 431 -29.53 38.19 -30.77
N GLY A 432 -29.97 37.36 -31.73
CA GLY A 432 -31.21 37.58 -32.48
C GLY A 432 -31.14 38.67 -33.56
N ILE A 433 -29.95 39.21 -33.85
CA ILE A 433 -29.74 40.18 -34.93
C ILE A 433 -28.91 39.54 -36.03
N VAL A 434 -29.38 39.67 -37.27
CA VAL A 434 -28.66 39.29 -38.50
C VAL A 434 -28.00 40.53 -39.06
N ALA A 435 -26.71 40.49 -39.36
CA ALA A 435 -26.02 41.53 -40.12
C ALA A 435 -25.60 40.97 -41.48
N VAL A 436 -25.84 41.74 -42.55
CA VAL A 436 -25.50 41.34 -43.93
C VAL A 436 -24.68 42.44 -44.59
N ALA A 437 -23.52 42.07 -45.12
CA ALA A 437 -22.68 42.95 -45.93
C ALA A 437 -23.11 42.85 -47.39
N TYR A 438 -23.42 44.00 -47.98
CA TYR A 438 -23.78 44.15 -49.37
C TYR A 438 -22.74 44.97 -50.13
N ALA A 439 -22.12 44.36 -51.14
CA ALA A 439 -21.44 45.10 -52.19
C ALA A 439 -22.48 45.74 -53.11
N VAL A 440 -22.16 46.93 -53.61
CA VAL A 440 -22.99 47.67 -54.56
C VAL A 440 -22.11 47.98 -55.77
N VAL A 441 -22.54 47.57 -56.95
CA VAL A 441 -21.79 47.74 -58.19
C VAL A 441 -22.65 48.37 -59.27
N ASP A 442 -22.05 49.20 -60.11
CA ASP A 442 -22.71 49.64 -61.34
C ASP A 442 -22.97 48.44 -62.26
N ALA A 443 -24.22 48.27 -62.70
CA ALA A 443 -24.65 47.08 -63.43
C ALA A 443 -24.10 47.00 -64.86
N THR A 444 -23.53 48.08 -65.40
CA THR A 444 -23.00 48.13 -66.77
C THR A 444 -21.47 48.08 -66.78
N THR A 445 -20.83 48.80 -65.87
CA THR A 445 -19.38 48.99 -65.83
C THR A 445 -18.68 48.10 -64.80
N ASN A 446 -19.42 47.48 -63.89
CA ASN A 446 -18.90 46.77 -62.71
C ASN A 446 -18.06 47.64 -61.77
N ALA A 447 -18.13 48.98 -61.90
CA ALA A 447 -17.47 49.89 -60.97
C ALA A 447 -18.06 49.72 -59.56
N GLN A 448 -17.19 49.62 -58.56
CA GLN A 448 -17.60 49.43 -57.18
C GLN A 448 -18.18 50.73 -56.63
N GLN A 449 -19.12 50.59 -55.70
CA GLN A 449 -19.69 51.71 -54.95
C GLN A 449 -19.54 51.43 -53.45
N THR A 450 -19.78 52.46 -52.66
CA THR A 450 -19.87 52.34 -51.20
C THR A 450 -20.87 51.24 -50.84
N GLY A 451 -20.38 50.18 -50.21
CA GLY A 451 -21.19 49.06 -49.75
C GLY A 451 -22.02 49.42 -48.53
N ARG A 452 -22.84 48.47 -48.08
CA ARG A 452 -23.70 48.65 -46.90
C ARG A 452 -23.68 47.42 -46.00
N VAL A 453 -23.86 47.64 -44.70
CA VAL A 453 -24.26 46.60 -43.77
C VAL A 453 -25.69 46.85 -43.33
N SER A 454 -26.59 45.90 -43.62
CA SER A 454 -27.98 45.95 -43.16
C SER A 454 -28.21 44.95 -42.02
N PHE A 455 -29.10 45.33 -41.11
CA PHE A 455 -29.45 44.60 -39.89
C PHE A 455 -30.89 44.16 -39.93
N TYR A 456 -31.17 42.94 -39.47
CA TYR A 456 -32.51 42.34 -39.45
C TYR A 456 -32.76 41.62 -38.14
N ASN A 457 -34.03 41.48 -37.77
CA ASN A 457 -34.45 40.61 -36.68
C ASN A 457 -34.40 39.14 -37.17
N ALA A 458 -33.66 38.28 -36.46
CA ALA A 458 -33.49 36.88 -36.86
C ALA A 458 -34.82 36.10 -36.83
N ALA A 459 -35.73 36.44 -35.92
CA ALA A 459 -36.97 35.69 -35.71
C ALA A 459 -37.94 35.76 -36.90
N ASP A 460 -37.95 36.88 -37.63
CA ASP A 460 -38.94 37.13 -38.69
C ASP A 460 -38.35 37.72 -39.98
N GLY A 461 -37.07 38.12 -39.98
CA GLY A 461 -36.41 38.75 -41.14
C GLY A 461 -36.76 40.24 -41.30
N THR A 462 -37.42 40.86 -40.32
CA THR A 462 -37.79 42.28 -40.37
C THR A 462 -36.53 43.15 -40.40
N PHE A 463 -36.47 44.07 -41.37
CA PHE A 463 -35.38 45.06 -41.47
C PHE A 463 -35.36 46.00 -40.25
N LEU A 464 -34.16 46.25 -39.71
CA LEU A 464 -33.94 47.10 -38.54
C LEU A 464 -33.21 48.39 -38.92
N ASN A 465 -32.06 48.30 -39.58
CA ASN A 465 -31.23 49.46 -39.93
C ASN A 465 -30.22 49.13 -41.04
N SER A 466 -29.64 50.14 -41.70
CA SER A 466 -28.54 49.94 -42.66
C SER A 466 -27.51 51.06 -42.60
N VAL A 467 -26.23 50.71 -42.57
CA VAL A 467 -25.11 51.63 -42.43
C VAL A 467 -24.21 51.55 -43.67
N ALA A 468 -23.76 52.68 -44.19
CA ALA A 468 -22.79 52.73 -45.27
C ALA A 468 -21.39 52.34 -44.76
N VAL A 469 -20.66 51.53 -45.53
CA VAL A 469 -19.31 51.05 -45.22
C VAL A 469 -18.37 51.27 -46.41
N GLY A 470 -17.21 50.64 -46.46
CA GLY A 470 -16.28 50.78 -47.59
C GLY A 470 -16.77 50.10 -48.87
N PHE A 471 -15.93 50.16 -49.90
CA PHE A 471 -16.14 49.42 -51.15
C PHE A 471 -15.86 47.93 -50.90
N LEU A 472 -16.66 47.04 -51.51
CA LEU A 472 -16.56 45.59 -51.36
C LEU A 472 -16.46 45.11 -49.90
N PRO A 473 -17.52 45.27 -49.08
CA PRO A 473 -17.55 44.66 -47.76
C PRO A 473 -17.65 43.13 -47.92
N ASP A 474 -16.53 42.43 -47.74
CA ASP A 474 -16.39 41.01 -48.07
C ASP A 474 -16.63 40.08 -46.88
N MET A 475 -16.27 40.53 -45.67
CA MET A 475 -16.54 39.80 -44.44
C MET A 475 -17.12 40.72 -43.37
N LEU A 476 -18.09 40.22 -42.60
CA LEU A 476 -18.45 40.83 -41.33
C LEU A 476 -18.50 39.81 -40.20
N THR A 477 -18.30 40.28 -38.97
CA THR A 477 -18.57 39.50 -37.76
C THR A 477 -18.96 40.40 -36.60
N PHE A 478 -19.70 39.86 -35.63
CA PHE A 478 -20.00 40.56 -34.38
C PHE A 478 -18.84 40.44 -33.39
N THR A 479 -18.65 41.45 -32.54
CA THR A 479 -17.80 41.29 -31.35
C THR A 479 -18.38 40.22 -30.40
N PRO A 480 -17.55 39.58 -29.55
CA PRO A 480 -18.03 38.52 -28.66
C PRO A 480 -19.23 38.90 -27.78
N ASP A 481 -19.28 40.16 -27.34
CA ASP A 481 -20.37 40.77 -26.55
C ASP A 481 -21.60 41.17 -27.39
N GLY A 482 -21.50 41.12 -28.72
CA GLY A 482 -22.56 41.48 -29.67
C GLY A 482 -22.84 42.97 -29.80
N THR A 483 -22.02 43.85 -29.24
CA THR A 483 -22.29 45.31 -29.22
C THR A 483 -21.79 46.05 -30.46
N LYS A 484 -20.92 45.41 -31.27
CA LYS A 484 -20.35 45.99 -32.49
C LYS A 484 -20.28 44.96 -33.61
N VAL A 485 -20.24 45.45 -34.85
CA VAL A 485 -19.90 44.66 -36.04
C VAL A 485 -18.58 45.17 -36.59
N LEU A 486 -17.67 44.24 -36.87
CA LEU A 486 -16.44 44.49 -37.60
C LEU A 486 -16.64 44.09 -39.06
N VAL A 487 -16.25 44.97 -39.99
CA VAL A 487 -16.44 44.79 -41.44
C VAL A 487 -15.09 44.91 -42.12
N ALA A 488 -14.71 43.89 -42.90
CA ALA A 488 -13.55 43.94 -43.78
C ALA A 488 -14.01 44.44 -45.15
N ASN A 489 -13.46 45.58 -45.59
CA ASN A 489 -13.70 46.13 -46.92
C ASN A 489 -12.45 45.85 -47.76
N GLU A 490 -12.60 45.26 -48.95
CA GLU A 490 -11.47 44.96 -49.83
C GLU A 490 -10.83 46.23 -50.41
N GLY A 491 -11.61 47.31 -50.55
CA GLY A 491 -11.07 48.62 -50.89
C GLY A 491 -10.60 48.75 -52.33
N GLU A 492 -11.14 47.97 -53.27
CA GLU A 492 -11.01 48.19 -54.71
C GLU A 492 -12.21 49.06 -55.18
N PRO A 493 -12.07 50.39 -55.33
CA PRO A 493 -13.13 51.28 -55.79
C PRO A 493 -13.38 51.25 -57.30
#